data_AF-A0A9E3Y1H2-F1
#
_entry.id   AF-A0A9E3Y1H2-F1
#
_cell.length_a   1.000
_cell.length_b   1.000
_cell.length_c   1.000
_cell.angle_alpha   90.00
_cell.angle_beta   90.00
_cell.angle_gamma   90.00
#
_symmetry.space_group_name_H-M   'P 1'
#
loop_
_entity.id
_entity.type
_entity.pdbx_description
1 polymer ?
#
loop_
_entity_poly.entity_id
_entity_poly.type
_entity_poly.pdbx_seq_one_letter_code
_entity_poly.pdbx_strand_id
1 'polypeptide(L)'
;HLLRNAFAPDLLANGCDHPSELVAGRWARWRGNPMAKTALELAVWDCFARQRGVPLRSLLGGERITIPVGASLGMTATIEQTVDNVTRHVEQGYQRVKLKIEPGWDIDLLAAVRAVHPDIELTVDANSAYTLDMTDALHRIDGFGLHYIEQPLHWDDMVDHAALALMLQTPICLDETLTSPAR
;
A
#
# COMPACT_ATOMS: atom_id res chain seq x y z
N HIS A 1 -11.39 6.53 20.50
CA HIS A 1 -11.14 6.74 21.94
C HIS A 1 -9.90 7.61 22.19
N LEU A 2 -8.69 7.18 21.78
CA LEU A 2 -7.44 7.92 22.04
C LEU A 2 -7.37 9.32 21.42
N LEU A 3 -7.92 9.52 20.22
CA LEU A 3 -8.03 10.84 19.61
C LEU A 3 -8.66 11.87 20.56
N ARG A 4 -9.84 11.54 21.11
CA ARG A 4 -10.63 12.42 21.97
C ARG A 4 -10.03 12.59 23.37
N ASN A 5 -9.44 11.53 23.91
CA ASN A 5 -9.10 11.46 25.34
C ASN A 5 -7.60 11.62 25.62
N ALA A 6 -6.75 11.60 24.60
CA ALA A 6 -5.30 11.70 24.75
C ALA A 6 -4.69 12.71 23.78
N PHE A 7 -4.74 12.45 22.47
CA PHE A 7 -3.96 13.22 21.49
C PHE A 7 -4.51 14.63 21.24
N ALA A 8 -5.83 14.80 21.07
CA ALA A 8 -6.41 16.12 20.84
C ALA A 8 -6.32 17.03 22.09
N PRO A 9 -6.63 16.56 23.32
CA PRO A 9 -6.41 17.36 24.52
C PRO A 9 -4.95 17.80 24.71
N ASP A 10 -3.99 16.89 24.47
CA ASP A 10 -2.57 17.18 24.57
C ASP A 10 -2.12 18.23 23.54
N LEU A 11 -2.57 18.12 22.29
CA LEU A 11 -2.27 19.09 21.24
C LEU A 11 -2.87 20.46 21.54
N LEU A 12 -4.13 20.53 21.96
CA LEU A 12 -4.83 21.79 22.25
C LEU A 12 -4.26 22.50 23.48
N ALA A 13 -3.82 21.75 24.49
CA ALA A 13 -3.25 22.33 25.70
C ALA A 13 -1.83 22.85 25.51
N ASN A 14 -1.02 22.18 24.68
CA ASN A 14 0.42 22.44 24.62
C ASN A 14 0.90 23.00 23.27
N GLY A 15 0.09 22.93 22.21
CA GLY A 15 0.50 23.29 20.85
C GLY A 15 1.67 22.44 20.33
N CYS A 16 2.25 22.84 19.20
CA CYS A 16 3.53 22.33 18.70
C CYS A 16 4.15 23.36 17.74
N ASP A 17 5.47 23.52 17.78
CA ASP A 17 6.17 24.44 16.87
C ASP A 17 6.42 23.78 15.51
N HIS A 18 6.68 22.46 15.51
CA HIS A 18 6.81 21.66 14.31
C HIS A 18 6.04 20.32 14.40
N PRO A 19 5.39 19.85 13.31
CA PRO A 19 4.62 18.60 13.32
C PRO A 19 5.43 17.36 13.74
N SER A 20 6.73 17.32 13.43
CA SER A 20 7.61 16.18 13.76
C SER A 20 7.80 15.93 15.27
N GLU A 21 7.47 16.92 16.11
CA GLU A 21 7.53 16.78 17.57
C GLU A 21 6.45 15.84 18.13
N LEU A 22 5.40 15.55 17.34
CA LEU A 22 4.23 14.83 17.80
C LEU A 22 4.49 13.33 17.84
N VAL A 23 4.50 12.65 16.69
CA VAL A 23 4.44 11.17 16.65
C VAL A 23 5.70 10.52 17.21
N ALA A 24 6.88 10.96 16.76
CA ALA A 24 8.17 10.42 17.17
C ALA A 24 8.66 10.97 18.53
N GLY A 25 8.13 12.11 18.96
CA GLY A 25 8.50 12.76 20.22
C GLY A 25 7.42 12.57 21.29
N ARG A 26 6.59 13.59 21.47
CA ARG A 26 5.65 13.72 22.58
C ARG A 26 4.66 12.56 22.69
N TRP A 27 4.19 12.04 21.57
CA TRP A 27 3.19 10.97 21.52
C TRP A 27 3.80 9.57 21.48
N ALA A 28 5.13 9.44 21.47
CA ALA A 28 5.82 8.16 21.55
C ALA A 28 5.49 7.40 22.86
N ARG A 29 5.12 8.12 23.93
CA ARG A 29 4.68 7.53 25.21
C ARG A 29 3.43 6.63 25.09
N TRP A 30 2.58 6.88 24.09
CA TRP A 30 1.43 6.02 23.80
C TRP A 30 1.84 5.01 22.72
N ARG A 31 2.14 3.77 23.12
CA ARG A 31 2.60 2.72 22.20
C ARG A 31 1.56 2.40 21.12
N GLY A 32 2.02 2.10 19.91
CA GLY A 32 1.15 1.76 18.77
C GLY A 32 0.23 2.90 18.34
N ASN A 33 -0.98 2.53 17.90
CA ASN A 33 -2.03 3.45 17.44
C ASN A 33 -1.60 4.40 16.30
N PRO A 34 -0.85 3.92 15.29
CA PRO A 34 -0.30 4.79 14.24
C PRO A 34 -1.41 5.56 13.51
N MET A 35 -2.47 4.88 13.08
CA MET A 35 -3.60 5.52 12.38
C MET A 35 -4.24 6.67 13.19
N ALA A 36 -4.44 6.47 14.50
CA ALA A 36 -5.02 7.50 15.35
C ALA A 36 -4.09 8.69 15.56
N LYS A 37 -2.77 8.47 15.61
CA LYS A 37 -1.78 9.56 15.68
C LYS A 37 -1.70 10.31 14.35
N THR A 38 -1.59 9.59 13.24
CA THR A 38 -1.48 10.13 11.89
C THR A 38 -2.70 10.99 11.52
N ALA A 39 -3.91 10.60 11.94
CA ALA A 39 -5.12 11.38 11.69
C ALA A 39 -5.03 12.84 12.21
N LEU A 40 -4.37 13.07 13.34
CA LEU A 40 -4.12 14.43 13.85
C LEU A 40 -2.84 15.04 13.28
N GLU A 41 -1.77 14.26 13.15
CA GLU A 41 -0.50 14.74 12.63
C GLU A 41 -0.64 15.32 11.21
N LEU A 42 -1.42 14.69 10.34
CA LEU A 42 -1.69 15.22 8.98
C LEU A 42 -2.40 16.57 9.00
N ALA A 43 -3.34 16.78 9.93
CA ALA A 43 -4.01 18.07 10.11
C ALA A 43 -3.04 19.15 10.60
N VAL A 44 -2.08 18.78 11.46
CA VAL A 44 -1.03 19.68 11.93
C VAL A 44 -0.04 20.02 10.80
N TRP A 45 0.35 19.05 9.97
CA TRP A 45 1.14 19.29 8.75
C TRP A 45 0.45 20.24 7.77
N ASP A 46 -0.85 20.05 7.51
CA ASP A 46 -1.63 20.94 6.63
C ASP A 46 -1.70 22.37 7.21
N CYS A 47 -1.98 22.50 8.52
CA CYS A 47 -1.97 23.80 9.20
C CYS A 47 -0.60 24.50 9.11
N PHE A 48 0.48 23.76 9.38
CA PHE A 48 1.85 24.26 9.33
C PHE A 48 2.26 24.74 7.92
N ALA A 49 1.83 24.01 6.88
CA ALA A 49 2.03 24.39 5.48
C ALA A 49 1.26 25.65 5.10
N ARG A 50 -0.02 25.73 5.50
CA ARG A 50 -0.90 26.89 5.25
C ARG A 50 -0.38 28.16 5.91
N GLN A 51 0.09 28.09 7.16
CA GLN A 51 0.67 29.23 7.87
C GLN A 51 1.91 29.81 7.15
N ARG A 52 2.63 28.97 6.39
CA ARG A 52 3.81 29.37 5.60
C ARG A 52 3.48 29.76 4.16
N GLY A 53 2.23 29.59 3.73
CA GLY A 53 1.82 29.87 2.36
C GLY A 53 2.47 28.96 1.32
N VAL A 54 2.90 27.75 1.71
CA VAL A 54 3.55 26.79 0.80
C VAL A 54 2.76 25.50 0.69
N PRO A 55 2.77 24.81 -0.47
CA PRO A 55 2.20 23.47 -0.58
C PRO A 55 2.93 22.48 0.34
N LEU A 56 2.19 21.57 1.00
CA LEU A 56 2.75 20.54 1.88
C LEU A 56 3.87 19.73 1.20
N ARG A 57 3.72 19.40 -0.10
CA ARG A 57 4.76 18.69 -0.86
C ARG A 57 6.14 19.35 -0.76
N SER A 58 6.19 20.68 -0.73
CA SER A 58 7.45 21.44 -0.72
C SER A 58 8.16 21.28 0.63
N LEU A 59 7.39 21.19 1.72
CA LEU A 59 7.93 20.94 3.05
C LEU A 59 8.44 19.51 3.21
N LEU A 60 7.84 18.56 2.49
CA LEU A 60 8.25 17.16 2.48
C LEU A 60 9.37 16.85 1.47
N GLY A 61 9.93 17.87 0.79
CA GLY A 61 10.98 17.70 -0.23
C GLY A 61 10.49 17.17 -1.58
N GLY A 62 9.18 17.19 -1.84
CA GLY A 62 8.56 16.70 -3.07
C GLY A 62 8.64 17.69 -4.24
N GLU A 63 9.34 17.31 -5.29
CA GLU A 63 9.52 18.15 -6.49
C GLU A 63 8.43 17.94 -7.56
N ARG A 64 7.88 16.71 -7.66
CA ARG A 64 6.89 16.34 -8.66
C ARG A 64 5.55 17.05 -8.43
N ILE A 65 4.93 17.51 -9.51
CA ILE A 65 3.59 18.13 -9.51
C ILE A 65 2.52 17.22 -10.12
N THR A 66 2.93 16.11 -10.73
CA THR A 66 2.07 15.07 -11.30
C THR A 66 2.63 13.72 -10.94
N ILE A 67 1.77 12.73 -10.72
CA ILE A 67 2.15 11.35 -10.45
C ILE A 67 1.32 10.41 -11.33
N PRO A 68 1.90 9.31 -11.85
CA PRO A 68 1.13 8.23 -12.44
C PRO A 68 0.08 7.71 -11.46
N VAL A 69 -1.09 7.36 -11.98
CA VAL A 69 -2.17 6.77 -11.16
C VAL A 69 -2.41 5.35 -11.66
N GLY A 70 -2.49 4.42 -10.70
CA GLY A 70 -2.89 3.04 -10.95
C GLY A 70 -4.31 2.76 -10.47
N ALA A 71 -4.99 1.82 -11.12
CA ALA A 71 -6.27 1.30 -10.68
C ALA A 71 -6.04 0.11 -9.75
N SER A 72 -6.88 -0.05 -8.72
CA SER A 72 -6.88 -1.23 -7.84
C SER A 72 -8.24 -1.89 -7.93
N LEU A 73 -8.27 -3.13 -8.40
CA LEU A 73 -9.48 -3.88 -8.70
C LEU A 73 -9.66 -5.01 -7.71
N GLY A 74 -10.80 -5.03 -7.03
CA GLY A 74 -11.23 -6.17 -6.23
C GLY A 74 -11.67 -7.35 -7.10
N MET A 75 -11.95 -8.48 -6.44
CA MET A 75 -12.47 -9.67 -7.11
C MET A 75 -13.89 -9.41 -7.64
N THR A 76 -14.16 -9.90 -8.86
CA THR A 76 -15.49 -9.89 -9.48
C THR A 76 -16.10 -11.29 -9.50
N ALA A 77 -17.34 -11.43 -9.97
CA ALA A 77 -18.01 -12.73 -10.02
C ALA A 77 -17.39 -13.69 -11.06
N THR A 78 -16.82 -13.15 -12.15
CA THR A 78 -16.15 -13.94 -13.19
C THR A 78 -14.83 -13.30 -13.62
N ILE A 79 -13.94 -14.08 -14.25
CA ILE A 79 -12.66 -13.59 -14.80
C ILE A 79 -12.91 -12.60 -15.94
N GLU A 80 -13.89 -12.86 -16.80
CA GLU A 80 -14.25 -12.00 -17.93
C GLU A 80 -14.64 -10.60 -17.44
N GLN A 81 -15.42 -10.52 -16.37
CA GLN A 81 -15.75 -9.23 -15.75
C GLN A 81 -14.51 -8.49 -15.22
N THR A 82 -13.52 -9.20 -14.68
CA THR A 82 -12.27 -8.58 -14.26
C THR A 82 -11.51 -8.05 -15.47
N VAL A 83 -11.39 -8.84 -16.55
CA VAL A 83 -10.72 -8.42 -17.79
C VAL A 83 -11.40 -7.19 -18.40
N ASP A 84 -12.74 -7.14 -18.46
CA ASP A 84 -13.49 -5.97 -18.93
C ASP A 84 -13.22 -4.74 -18.06
N ASN A 85 -13.11 -4.93 -16.74
CA ASN A 85 -12.74 -3.86 -15.82
C ASN A 85 -11.32 -3.38 -16.04
N VAL A 86 -10.36 -4.27 -16.28
CA VAL A 86 -8.98 -3.91 -16.64
C VAL A 86 -8.98 -3.05 -17.89
N THR A 87 -9.62 -3.53 -18.97
CA THR A 87 -9.71 -2.82 -20.26
C THR A 87 -10.24 -1.40 -20.08
N ARG A 88 -11.33 -1.23 -19.33
CA ARG A 88 -11.92 0.09 -19.08
C ARG A 88 -10.96 1.06 -18.37
N HIS A 89 -10.17 0.58 -17.40
CA HIS A 89 -9.21 1.44 -16.72
C HIS A 89 -8.00 1.76 -17.62
N VAL A 90 -7.56 0.81 -18.44
CA VAL A 90 -6.53 1.08 -19.45
C VAL A 90 -7.00 2.17 -20.43
N GLU A 91 -8.23 2.08 -20.92
CA GLU A 91 -8.84 3.08 -21.80
C GLU A 91 -9.00 4.46 -21.15
N GLN A 92 -9.16 4.51 -19.82
CA GLN A 92 -9.17 5.74 -19.03
C GLN A 92 -7.77 6.35 -18.82
N GLY A 93 -6.70 5.68 -19.26
CA GLY A 93 -5.32 6.15 -19.16
C GLY A 93 -4.61 5.78 -17.86
N TYR A 94 -5.12 4.82 -17.09
CA TYR A 94 -4.40 4.30 -15.93
C TYR A 94 -3.13 3.58 -16.37
N GLN A 95 -2.01 3.88 -15.71
CA GLN A 95 -0.69 3.39 -16.12
C GLN A 95 -0.33 2.03 -15.51
N ARG A 96 -1.01 1.65 -14.41
CA ARG A 96 -0.80 0.40 -13.68
C ARG A 96 -2.12 -0.16 -13.18
N VAL A 97 -2.30 -1.48 -13.22
CA VAL A 97 -3.46 -2.16 -12.62
C VAL A 97 -3.00 -3.10 -11.51
N LYS A 98 -3.71 -3.07 -10.38
CA LYS A 98 -3.55 -4.01 -9.26
C LYS A 98 -4.76 -4.94 -9.20
N LEU A 99 -4.53 -6.25 -9.21
CA LEU A 99 -5.56 -7.26 -9.11
C LEU A 99 -5.51 -7.94 -7.74
N LYS A 100 -6.66 -8.03 -7.05
CA LYS A 100 -6.77 -8.88 -5.87
C LYS A 100 -6.76 -10.36 -6.28
N ILE A 101 -5.92 -11.14 -5.64
CA ILE A 101 -5.77 -12.59 -5.88
C ILE A 101 -5.88 -13.37 -4.56
N GLU A 102 -6.21 -14.64 -4.66
CA GLU A 102 -6.15 -15.62 -3.58
C GLU A 102 -5.99 -17.03 -4.18
N PRO A 103 -5.57 -18.05 -3.41
CA PRO A 103 -5.45 -19.41 -3.92
C PRO A 103 -6.72 -19.89 -4.65
N GLY A 104 -6.59 -20.21 -5.94
CA GLY A 104 -7.71 -20.63 -6.80
C GLY A 104 -8.38 -19.48 -7.57
N TRP A 105 -8.05 -18.23 -7.25
CA TRP A 105 -8.42 -17.03 -8.00
C TRP A 105 -7.16 -16.22 -8.33
N ASP A 106 -6.24 -16.85 -9.05
CA ASP A 106 -4.91 -16.31 -9.34
C ASP A 106 -4.47 -16.59 -10.78
N ILE A 107 -4.02 -17.81 -11.10
CA ILE A 107 -3.31 -18.12 -12.34
C ILE A 107 -4.18 -17.91 -13.58
N ASP A 108 -5.42 -18.39 -13.57
CA ASP A 108 -6.33 -18.26 -14.72
C ASP A 108 -6.73 -16.80 -14.94
N LEU A 109 -6.89 -16.04 -13.85
CA LEU A 109 -7.14 -14.60 -13.92
C LEU A 109 -5.96 -13.86 -14.55
N LEU A 110 -4.74 -14.12 -14.07
CA LEU A 110 -3.52 -13.48 -14.57
C LEU A 110 -3.27 -13.84 -16.04
N ALA A 111 -3.48 -15.10 -16.42
CA ALA A 111 -3.39 -15.54 -17.80
C ALA A 111 -4.39 -14.80 -18.70
N ALA A 112 -5.65 -14.69 -18.28
CA ALA A 112 -6.67 -13.98 -19.05
C ALA A 112 -6.35 -12.49 -19.22
N VAL A 113 -5.90 -11.82 -18.16
CA VAL A 113 -5.51 -10.40 -18.22
C VAL A 113 -4.29 -10.20 -19.10
N ARG A 114 -3.26 -11.04 -18.98
CA ARG A 114 -2.06 -10.95 -19.83
C ARG A 114 -2.32 -11.28 -21.29
N ALA A 115 -3.29 -12.14 -21.60
CA ALA A 115 -3.66 -12.43 -22.98
C ALA A 115 -4.26 -11.21 -23.70
N VAL A 116 -5.01 -10.36 -22.97
CA VAL A 116 -5.65 -9.16 -23.54
C VAL A 116 -4.74 -7.93 -23.42
N HIS A 117 -4.03 -7.80 -22.31
CA HIS A 117 -3.15 -6.67 -22.00
C HIS A 117 -1.72 -7.18 -21.70
N PRO A 118 -0.95 -7.58 -22.72
CA PRO A 118 0.38 -8.15 -22.52
C PRO A 118 1.35 -7.15 -21.87
N ASP A 119 1.22 -5.86 -22.22
CA ASP A 119 2.20 -4.83 -21.85
C ASP A 119 1.78 -3.93 -20.68
N ILE A 120 0.58 -4.11 -20.10
CA ILE A 120 0.15 -3.27 -18.97
C ILE A 120 1.06 -3.50 -17.76
N GLU A 121 1.39 -2.45 -17.02
CA GLU A 121 2.05 -2.62 -15.73
C GLU A 121 1.06 -3.27 -14.74
N LEU A 122 1.30 -4.56 -14.44
CA LEU A 122 0.41 -5.38 -13.64
C LEU A 122 1.03 -5.68 -12.29
N THR A 123 0.23 -5.55 -11.26
CA THR A 123 0.58 -5.87 -9.87
C THR A 123 -0.52 -6.74 -9.29
N VAL A 124 -0.20 -7.50 -8.24
CA VAL A 124 -1.20 -8.28 -7.52
C VAL A 124 -1.18 -7.95 -6.05
N ASP A 125 -2.36 -8.03 -5.43
CA ASP A 125 -2.60 -7.90 -4.00
C ASP A 125 -3.10 -9.23 -3.47
N ALA A 126 -2.25 -9.92 -2.72
CA ALA A 126 -2.55 -11.22 -2.16
C ALA A 126 -3.15 -11.12 -0.75
N ASN A 127 -3.15 -9.95 -0.11
CA ASN A 127 -3.84 -9.68 1.15
C ASN A 127 -3.63 -10.77 2.23
N SER A 128 -2.39 -11.26 2.39
CA SER A 128 -2.02 -12.35 3.31
C SER A 128 -2.68 -13.72 3.05
N ALA A 129 -3.11 -14.00 1.81
CA ALA A 129 -3.87 -15.21 1.48
C ALA A 129 -3.00 -16.47 1.25
N TYR A 130 -1.67 -16.34 1.17
CA TYR A 130 -0.75 -17.45 0.92
C TYR A 130 0.13 -17.76 2.12
N THR A 131 0.73 -18.94 2.08
CA THR A 131 1.67 -19.47 3.07
C THR A 131 2.88 -20.08 2.33
N LEU A 132 4.01 -20.29 3.03
CA LEU A 132 5.24 -20.81 2.38
C LEU A 132 5.10 -22.23 1.80
N ASP A 133 4.15 -23.03 2.27
CA ASP A 133 3.82 -24.32 1.66
C ASP A 133 3.13 -24.18 0.29
N MET A 134 2.63 -22.98 -0.05
CA MET A 134 2.05 -22.65 -1.36
C MET A 134 3.06 -22.04 -2.34
N THR A 135 4.37 -22.25 -2.12
CA THR A 135 5.44 -21.68 -2.96
C THR A 135 5.32 -22.07 -4.44
N ASP A 136 4.79 -23.25 -4.76
CA ASP A 136 4.53 -23.66 -6.15
C ASP A 136 3.52 -22.74 -6.87
N ALA A 137 2.47 -22.30 -6.17
CA ALA A 137 1.51 -21.34 -6.71
C ALA A 137 2.17 -19.98 -6.93
N LEU A 138 2.96 -19.52 -5.95
CA LEU A 138 3.70 -18.25 -6.02
C LEU A 138 4.72 -18.25 -7.17
N HIS A 139 5.42 -19.35 -7.42
CA HIS A 139 6.31 -19.48 -8.60
C HIS A 139 5.54 -19.45 -9.93
N ARG A 140 4.33 -19.99 -9.98
CA ARG A 140 3.49 -19.88 -11.19
C ARG A 140 3.02 -18.43 -11.40
N ILE A 141 2.68 -17.72 -10.32
CA ILE A 141 2.34 -16.29 -10.36
C ILE A 141 3.54 -15.46 -10.84
N ASP A 142 4.75 -15.80 -10.39
CA ASP A 142 6.01 -15.13 -10.77
C ASP A 142 6.24 -15.09 -12.29
N GLY A 143 5.75 -16.10 -13.01
CA GLY A 143 5.87 -16.19 -14.47
C GLY A 143 5.07 -15.16 -15.26
N PHE A 144 4.20 -14.35 -14.64
CA PHE A 144 3.37 -13.36 -15.34
C PHE A 144 4.02 -11.98 -15.50
N GLY A 145 5.30 -11.83 -15.15
CA GLY A 145 6.04 -10.58 -15.33
C GLY A 145 5.39 -9.41 -14.59
N LEU A 146 5.03 -9.65 -13.32
CA LEU A 146 4.38 -8.65 -12.48
C LEU A 146 5.40 -7.60 -12.01
N HIS A 147 4.94 -6.38 -11.76
CA HIS A 147 5.79 -5.34 -11.19
C HIS A 147 6.09 -5.60 -9.70
N TYR A 148 5.11 -6.16 -8.96
CA TYR A 148 5.30 -6.71 -7.62
C TYR A 148 4.14 -7.65 -7.22
N ILE A 149 4.37 -8.46 -6.17
CA ILE A 149 3.36 -9.19 -5.39
C ILE A 149 3.24 -8.52 -4.02
N GLU A 150 2.08 -7.94 -3.71
CA GLU A 150 1.81 -7.24 -2.45
C GLU A 150 1.27 -8.17 -1.39
N GLN A 151 1.92 -8.16 -0.23
CA GLN A 151 1.59 -8.91 0.99
C GLN A 151 1.13 -10.36 0.72
N PRO A 152 1.97 -11.24 0.14
CA PRO A 152 1.60 -12.62 -0.11
C PRO A 152 1.30 -13.41 1.17
N LEU A 153 2.11 -13.22 2.22
CA LEU A 153 2.04 -14.00 3.45
C LEU A 153 1.45 -13.17 4.59
N HIS A 154 1.33 -13.79 5.76
CA HIS A 154 0.71 -13.21 6.96
C HIS A 154 1.19 -11.78 7.25
N TRP A 155 0.24 -10.89 7.56
CA TRP A 155 0.45 -9.45 7.77
C TRP A 155 1.55 -9.10 8.77
N ASP A 156 1.78 -9.92 9.80
CA ASP A 156 2.78 -9.66 10.84
C ASP A 156 4.14 -10.36 10.58
N ASP A 157 4.32 -10.98 9.43
CA ASP A 157 5.52 -11.76 9.11
C ASP A 157 6.47 -10.97 8.21
N MET A 158 7.72 -10.82 8.63
CA MET A 158 8.77 -10.24 7.78
C MET A 158 9.84 -11.26 7.38
N VAL A 159 9.98 -12.34 8.16
CA VAL A 159 11.05 -13.32 7.97
C VAL A 159 10.73 -14.20 6.77
N ASP A 160 9.49 -14.68 6.68
CA ASP A 160 9.11 -15.56 5.57
C ASP A 160 8.94 -14.76 4.28
N HIS A 161 8.52 -13.49 4.36
CA HIS A 161 8.54 -12.60 3.19
C HIS A 161 9.96 -12.36 2.68
N ALA A 162 10.95 -12.19 3.57
CA ALA A 162 12.35 -12.06 3.18
C ALA A 162 12.87 -13.37 2.54
N ALA A 163 12.48 -14.53 3.07
CA ALA A 163 12.83 -15.82 2.49
C ALA A 163 12.21 -16.01 1.10
N LEU A 164 10.92 -15.69 0.95
CA LEU A 164 10.18 -15.78 -0.31
C LEU A 164 10.75 -14.83 -1.37
N ALA A 165 11.14 -13.60 -0.99
CA ALA A 165 11.75 -12.63 -1.90
C ALA A 165 13.07 -13.13 -2.53
N LEU A 166 13.77 -14.08 -1.89
CA LEU A 166 14.96 -14.72 -2.46
C LEU A 166 14.63 -15.85 -3.44
N MET A 167 13.37 -16.31 -3.49
CA MET A 167 12.91 -17.41 -4.33
C MET A 167 12.26 -16.92 -5.63
N LEU A 168 11.70 -15.71 -5.65
CA LEU A 168 10.96 -15.17 -6.80
C LEU A 168 11.77 -14.12 -7.58
N GLN A 169 11.48 -13.99 -8.87
CA GLN A 169 12.01 -12.89 -9.70
C GLN A 169 11.21 -11.60 -9.47
N THR A 170 9.90 -11.73 -9.30
CA THR A 170 8.98 -10.63 -9.02
C THR A 170 9.23 -10.08 -7.62
N PRO A 171 9.41 -8.77 -7.46
CA PRO A 171 9.58 -8.15 -6.15
C PRO A 171 8.39 -8.39 -5.22
N ILE A 172 8.68 -8.63 -3.94
CA ILE A 172 7.68 -8.61 -2.87
C ILE A 172 7.49 -7.17 -2.39
N CYS A 173 6.23 -6.72 -2.37
CA CYS A 173 5.82 -5.46 -1.77
C CYS A 173 5.19 -5.74 -0.40
N LEU A 174 5.71 -5.11 0.66
CA LEU A 174 5.15 -5.22 2.01
C LEU A 174 4.11 -4.10 2.22
N ASP A 175 2.95 -4.46 2.76
CA ASP A 175 1.90 -3.51 3.18
C ASP A 175 1.72 -3.59 4.71
N GLU A 176 0.82 -4.44 5.20
CA GLU A 176 0.45 -4.47 6.62
C GLU A 176 1.61 -4.78 7.57
N THR A 177 2.68 -5.41 7.06
CA THR A 177 3.91 -5.65 7.83
C THR A 177 4.62 -4.36 8.22
N LEU A 178 4.58 -3.31 7.40
CA LEU A 178 5.33 -2.07 7.64
C LEU A 178 4.52 -1.06 8.46
N THR A 179 4.66 -1.13 9.78
CA THR A 179 3.87 -0.31 10.72
C THR A 179 4.63 0.86 11.35
N SER A 180 5.95 0.95 11.18
CA SER A 180 6.79 2.03 11.71
C SER A 180 8.17 2.07 11.02
N PRO A 181 8.94 3.17 11.11
CA PRO A 181 10.30 3.23 10.54
C PRO A 181 11.31 2.22 11.12
N ALA A 182 11.06 1.70 12.32
CA ALA A 182 11.94 0.73 12.97
C ALA A 182 11.66 -0.71 12.51
N ARG A 183 10.63 -0.90 11.68
CA ARG A 183 10.18 -2.18 11.18
C ARG A 183 10.47 -2.28 9.69
#